data_AF-A0A8T4ZWG0-F1
#
_entry.id   AF-A0A8T4ZWG0-F1
#
_cell.length_a   1.000
_cell.length_b   1.000
_cell.length_c   1.000
_cell.angle_alpha   90.00
_cell.angle_beta   90.00
_cell.angle_gamma   90.00
#
_symmetry.space_group_name_H-M   'P 1'
#
loop_
_entity.id
_entity.type
_entity.pdbx_description
1 polymer ?
#
loop_
_entity_poly.entity_id
_entity_poly.type
_entity_poly.pdbx_seq_one_letter_code
_entity_poly.pdbx_strand_id
1 'polypeptide(L)'
;MFKRCRSRPPGETYKKIIVPDPENVWGNVNKSGEILYLLQTEKKNWPNYVGEYMNGPGIGNIVKLDDQYFLVFHARRPGKTRLNGMGRYIWKIPLKIKIANEIPTYKWIQPVLPGDKTE
;
A
#
# COMPACT_ATOMS: atom_id res chain seq x y z
N MET A 1 -16.67 -23.75 -6.79
CA MET A 1 -15.58 -24.44 -6.06
C MET A 1 -14.59 -23.39 -5.57
N PHE A 2 -14.74 -22.91 -4.33
CA PHE A 2 -13.85 -21.89 -3.75
C PHE A 2 -12.53 -22.54 -3.36
N LYS A 3 -11.41 -22.12 -3.99
CA LYS A 3 -10.07 -22.50 -3.53
C LYS A 3 -9.93 -21.99 -2.09
N ARG A 4 -9.84 -22.91 -1.13
CA ARG A 4 -9.51 -22.63 0.27
C ARG A 4 -8.40 -21.58 0.32
N CYS A 5 -8.64 -20.49 1.04
CA CYS A 5 -7.57 -19.63 1.53
C CYS A 5 -6.56 -20.57 2.20
N ARG A 6 -5.40 -20.80 1.58
CA ARG A 6 -4.38 -21.68 2.15
C ARG A 6 -3.92 -21.02 3.43
N SER A 7 -4.32 -21.57 4.57
CA SER A 7 -3.71 -21.23 5.85
C SER A 7 -2.22 -21.48 5.72
N ARG A 8 -1.44 -20.54 6.22
CA ARG A 8 0.00 -20.54 6.15
C ARG A 8 0.61 -21.81 6.77
N PRO A 9 1.74 -22.35 6.24
CA PRO A 9 2.45 -23.44 6.90
C PRO A 9 2.87 -23.04 8.33
N PRO A 10 2.78 -23.96 9.32
CA PRO A 10 3.25 -23.70 10.68
C PRO A 10 4.71 -23.24 10.71
N GLY A 11 5.02 -22.21 11.49
CA GLY A 11 6.40 -21.75 11.74
C GLY A 11 6.91 -20.62 10.85
N GLU A 12 6.20 -20.22 9.79
CA GLU A 12 6.65 -19.08 9.01
C GLU A 12 6.25 -17.71 9.65
N THR A 13 7.04 -16.64 9.43
CA THR A 13 6.82 -15.25 9.91
C THR A 13 6.56 -14.24 8.78
N TYR A 14 5.84 -13.14 9.05
CA TYR A 14 5.47 -12.15 8.02
C TYR A 14 6.60 -11.84 7.03
N LYS A 15 6.36 -12.05 5.75
CA LYS A 15 7.33 -11.77 4.69
C LYS A 15 7.25 -10.30 4.30
N LYS A 16 8.40 -9.61 4.34
CA LYS A 16 8.55 -8.25 3.81
C LYS A 16 8.84 -8.30 2.32
N ILE A 17 8.25 -7.40 1.55
CA ILE A 17 8.62 -7.19 0.15
C ILE A 17 9.69 -6.10 0.14
N ILE A 18 10.92 -6.44 -0.24
CA ILE A 18 12.04 -5.51 -0.33
C ILE A 18 12.26 -5.20 -1.82
N VAL A 19 12.35 -3.92 -2.16
CA VAL A 19 12.67 -3.45 -3.52
C VAL A 19 13.98 -2.66 -3.50
N PRO A 20 14.76 -2.68 -4.60
CA PRO A 20 15.94 -1.82 -4.72
C PRO A 20 15.58 -0.33 -4.58
N ASP A 21 16.43 0.44 -3.89
CA ASP A 21 16.36 1.90 -3.76
C ASP A 21 17.68 2.54 -4.24
N PRO A 22 18.04 2.44 -5.53
CA PRO A 22 19.33 2.93 -6.03
C PRO A 22 19.47 4.45 -5.94
N GLU A 23 18.34 5.17 -5.93
CA GLU A 23 18.30 6.63 -5.84
C GLU A 23 18.26 7.13 -4.39
N ASN A 24 18.25 6.22 -3.41
CA ASN A 24 18.14 6.53 -1.99
C ASN A 24 16.99 7.51 -1.68
N VAL A 25 15.80 7.23 -2.25
CA VAL A 25 14.61 8.09 -2.20
C VAL A 25 14.21 8.44 -0.76
N TRP A 26 14.54 7.55 0.18
CA TRP A 26 14.22 7.65 1.60
C TRP A 26 15.38 8.13 2.49
N GLY A 27 16.59 8.31 1.95
CA GLY A 27 17.74 8.78 2.71
C GLY A 27 18.34 7.73 3.67
N ASN A 28 18.11 6.44 3.42
CA ASN A 28 18.70 5.36 4.20
C ASN A 28 20.17 5.16 3.88
N VAL A 29 21.04 5.68 4.76
CA VAL A 29 22.48 5.44 4.66
C VAL A 29 22.79 3.94 4.82
N ASN A 30 23.69 3.42 3.99
CA ASN A 30 24.16 2.03 4.00
C ASN A 30 23.11 0.95 3.67
N LYS A 31 21.99 1.32 3.02
CA LYS A 31 21.00 0.34 2.54
C LYS A 31 20.76 0.53 1.05
N SER A 32 20.72 -0.57 0.31
CA SER A 32 20.45 -0.59 -1.14
C SER A 32 18.99 -0.90 -1.49
N GLY A 33 18.13 -1.10 -0.48
CA GLY A 33 16.73 -1.44 -0.68
C GLY A 33 15.85 -1.02 0.48
N GLU A 34 14.55 -0.97 0.21
CA GLU A 34 13.52 -0.51 1.12
C GLU A 34 12.32 -1.47 1.10
N ILE A 35 11.59 -1.51 2.22
CA ILE A 35 10.32 -2.22 2.32
C ILE A 35 9.29 -1.49 1.44
N LEU A 36 8.73 -2.20 0.46
CA LEU A 36 7.64 -1.67 -0.33
C LEU A 36 6.31 -1.85 0.41
N TYR A 37 5.84 -0.76 1.01
CA TYR A 37 4.50 -0.68 1.60
C TYR A 37 3.43 -0.56 0.50
N LEU A 38 2.18 -0.89 0.84
CA LEU A 38 1.07 -0.87 -0.12
C LEU A 38 0.79 0.53 -0.68
N LEU A 39 0.69 1.57 0.17
CA LEU A 39 0.39 2.95 -0.23
C LEU A 39 0.82 3.97 0.82
N GLN A 40 1.92 4.71 0.62
CA GLN A 40 2.37 5.69 1.64
C GLN A 40 3.21 6.87 1.14
N THR A 41 3.52 7.03 -0.15
CA THR A 41 4.55 8.00 -0.54
C THR A 41 4.05 9.19 -1.36
N GLU A 42 4.61 10.36 -1.06
CA GLU A 42 4.55 11.58 -1.87
C GLU A 42 5.70 11.64 -2.89
N LYS A 43 6.55 10.61 -2.96
CA LYS A 43 7.68 10.51 -3.90
C LYS A 43 7.19 9.97 -5.25
N LYS A 44 7.09 10.85 -6.24
CA LYS A 44 6.56 10.55 -7.59
C LYS A 44 7.21 9.34 -8.28
N ASN A 45 8.51 9.13 -8.07
CA ASN A 45 9.27 8.07 -8.75
C ASN A 45 9.22 6.73 -8.02
N TRP A 46 8.45 6.60 -6.93
CA TRP A 46 8.43 5.38 -6.11
C TRP A 46 7.16 4.55 -6.36
N PRO A 47 7.19 3.20 -6.34
CA PRO A 47 6.10 2.37 -6.87
C PRO A 47 4.73 2.49 -6.16
N ASN A 48 4.66 3.11 -4.98
CA ASN A 48 3.43 3.29 -4.21
C ASN A 48 3.04 4.77 -4.06
N TYR A 49 3.36 5.60 -5.07
CA TYR A 49 3.04 7.02 -5.13
C TYR A 49 1.53 7.30 -5.09
N VAL A 50 1.13 8.18 -4.18
CA VAL A 50 -0.28 8.57 -3.95
C VAL A 50 -0.45 10.05 -3.66
N GLY A 51 0.62 10.84 -3.81
CA GLY A 51 0.64 12.27 -3.48
C GLY A 51 -0.37 13.12 -4.28
N GLU A 52 -0.88 12.62 -5.41
CA GLU A 52 -1.96 13.27 -6.16
C GLU A 52 -3.33 13.12 -5.51
N TYR A 53 -3.55 12.04 -4.75
CA TYR A 53 -4.84 11.71 -4.14
C TYR A 53 -4.91 12.14 -2.69
N MET A 54 -3.78 12.06 -1.98
CA MET A 54 -3.73 12.39 -0.57
C MET A 54 -2.31 12.64 -0.05
N ASN A 55 -2.24 13.35 1.07
CA ASN A 55 -1.01 13.60 1.80
C ASN A 55 -1.01 12.86 3.15
N GLY A 56 0.16 12.33 3.50
CA GLY A 56 0.45 11.81 4.83
C GLY A 56 0.72 10.30 4.90
N PRO A 57 1.84 9.89 5.53
CA PRO A 57 2.06 8.49 5.88
C PRO A 57 1.08 8.09 6.98
N GLY A 58 0.37 6.99 6.80
CA GLY A 58 -0.56 6.45 7.78
C GLY A 58 -0.53 4.92 7.78
N ILE A 59 -0.72 4.30 8.96
CA ILE A 59 -0.89 2.85 9.06
C ILE A 59 -2.27 2.52 8.47
N GLY A 60 -2.27 1.74 7.40
CA GLY A 60 -3.50 1.29 6.76
C GLY A 60 -3.98 -0.06 7.25
N ASN A 61 -5.30 -0.20 7.28
CA ASN A 61 -6.00 -1.44 7.59
C ASN A 61 -6.63 -1.99 6.33
N ILE A 62 -6.55 -3.29 6.12
CA ILE A 62 -7.31 -3.97 5.07
C ILE A 62 -8.62 -4.46 5.67
N VAL A 63 -9.74 -4.00 5.13
CA VAL A 63 -11.09 -4.36 5.58
C VAL A 63 -11.80 -5.07 4.43
N LYS A 64 -12.43 -6.22 4.71
CA LYS A 64 -13.37 -6.86 3.77
C LYS A 64 -14.77 -6.33 4.05
N LEU A 65 -15.45 -5.79 3.04
CA LEU A 65 -16.86 -5.44 3.08
C LEU A 65 -17.53 -6.16 1.91
N ASP A 66 -18.49 -7.02 2.22
CA ASP A 66 -19.07 -8.00 1.28
C ASP A 66 -17.98 -8.84 0.62
N ASP A 67 -17.86 -8.80 -0.71
CA ASP A 67 -16.84 -9.48 -1.50
C ASP A 67 -15.72 -8.57 -2.03
N GLN A 68 -15.66 -7.33 -1.53
CA GLN A 68 -14.63 -6.37 -1.91
C GLN A 68 -13.70 -6.07 -0.73
N TYR A 69 -12.39 -6.11 -0.99
CA TYR A 69 -11.38 -5.66 -0.04
C TYR A 69 -11.09 -4.18 -0.23
N PHE A 70 -10.89 -3.47 0.87
CA PHE A 70 -10.56 -2.06 0.88
C PHE A 70 -9.33 -1.82 1.74
N LEU A 71 -8.46 -0.91 1.30
CA LEU A 71 -7.49 -0.28 2.17
C LEU A 71 -8.14 0.95 2.78
N VAL A 72 -8.04 1.06 4.11
CA VAL A 72 -8.63 2.15 4.89
C VAL A 72 -7.55 2.76 5.78
N PHE A 73 -7.39 4.08 5.69
CA PHE A 73 -6.46 4.79 6.57
C PHE A 73 -6.78 6.28 6.69
N HIS A 74 -6.13 6.93 7.64
CA HIS A 74 -6.23 8.38 7.82
C HIS A 74 -5.39 9.11 6.77
N ALA A 75 -6.04 9.96 5.99
CA ALA A 75 -5.45 10.76 4.94
C ALA A 75 -5.66 12.26 5.20
N ARG A 76 -4.90 13.10 4.50
CA ARG A 76 -5.15 14.54 4.38
C ARG A 76 -5.35 14.91 2.92
N ARG A 77 -6.10 15.98 2.66
CA ARG A 77 -6.29 16.47 1.29
C ARG A 77 -4.93 16.88 0.68
N PRO A 78 -4.70 16.62 -0.62
CA PRO A 78 -3.51 17.11 -1.32
C PRO A 78 -3.30 18.62 -1.11
N GLY A 79 -2.05 19.05 -1.04
CA GLY A 79 -1.68 20.47 -0.85
C GLY A 79 -1.88 21.03 0.56
N LYS A 80 -2.52 20.30 1.49
CA LYS A 80 -2.57 20.68 2.92
C LYS A 80 -1.43 20.01 3.68
N THR A 81 -0.22 20.53 3.54
CA THR A 81 0.95 20.07 4.29
C THR A 81 1.07 20.86 5.59
N ARG A 82 1.19 20.13 6.71
CA ARG A 82 1.32 20.65 8.09
C ARG A 82 0.01 21.29 8.59
N LEU A 83 -0.10 21.52 9.90
CA LEU A 83 -1.26 22.06 10.65
C LEU A 83 -2.14 20.99 11.37
N ASN A 84 -1.75 20.71 12.61
CA ASN A 84 -2.61 20.56 13.80
C ASN A 84 -3.78 19.55 13.76
N GLY A 85 -3.77 18.60 12.82
CA GLY A 85 -4.81 17.56 12.74
C GLY A 85 -6.09 17.99 12.01
N MET A 86 -6.21 19.24 11.58
CA MET A 86 -7.32 19.69 10.75
C MET A 86 -7.24 19.10 9.33
N GLY A 87 -8.39 18.70 8.77
CA GLY A 87 -8.48 18.15 7.42
C GLY A 87 -8.06 16.68 7.29
N ARG A 88 -7.96 15.95 8.41
CA ARG A 88 -7.90 14.48 8.39
C ARG A 88 -9.25 13.93 7.95
N TYR A 89 -9.22 12.92 7.09
CA TYR A 89 -10.40 12.15 6.72
C TYR A 89 -10.04 10.67 6.59
N ILE A 90 -11.05 9.81 6.58
CA ILE A 90 -10.87 8.39 6.27
C ILE A 90 -10.85 8.26 4.76
N TRP A 91 -9.72 7.84 4.21
CA TRP A 91 -9.65 7.45 2.81
C TRP A 91 -9.83 5.95 2.70
N LYS A 92 -10.72 5.56 1.80
CA LYS A 92 -11.10 4.18 1.51
C LYS A 92 -10.90 3.97 0.02
N ILE A 93 -10.10 2.98 -0.34
CA ILE A 93 -9.81 2.63 -1.73
C ILE A 93 -9.97 1.13 -1.95
N PRO A 94 -10.67 0.68 -3.01
CA PRO A 94 -10.76 -0.75 -3.29
C PRO A 94 -9.39 -1.34 -3.61
N LEU A 95 -9.22 -2.60 -3.24
CA LEU A 95 -8.03 -3.39 -3.50
C LEU A 95 -8.32 -4.49 -4.49
N LYS A 96 -7.40 -4.68 -5.43
CA LYS A 96 -7.25 -5.88 -6.23
C LYS A 96 -6.34 -6.83 -5.49
N ILE A 97 -6.89 -7.96 -5.03
CA ILE A 97 -6.13 -9.01 -4.34
C ILE A 97 -5.94 -10.20 -5.30
N LYS A 98 -4.69 -10.41 -5.71
CA LYS A 98 -4.25 -11.50 -6.58
C LYS A 98 -3.07 -12.21 -5.94
N ILE A 99 -3.33 -12.90 -4.83
CA ILE A 99 -2.33 -13.73 -4.17
C ILE A 99 -2.11 -14.98 -5.03
N ALA A 100 -0.93 -15.08 -5.63
CA ALA A 100 -0.51 -16.20 -6.47
C ALA A 100 0.98 -16.49 -6.24
N ASN A 101 1.41 -17.75 -6.35
CA ASN A 101 2.77 -18.23 -6.05
C ASN A 101 3.10 -18.28 -4.54
N GLU A 102 4.25 -18.87 -4.19
CA GLU A 102 4.74 -18.98 -2.81
C GLU A 102 5.56 -17.77 -2.33
N ILE A 103 5.97 -16.91 -3.27
CA ILE A 103 6.83 -15.74 -3.03
C ILE A 103 5.99 -14.46 -3.11
N PRO A 104 5.83 -13.71 -2.01
CA PRO A 104 5.12 -12.44 -2.00
C PRO A 104 5.74 -11.40 -2.92
N THR A 105 4.88 -10.68 -3.65
CA THR A 105 5.28 -9.57 -4.50
C THR A 105 4.36 -8.38 -4.27
N TYR A 106 4.82 -7.17 -4.58
CA TYR A 106 4.01 -5.95 -4.44
C TYR A 106 2.80 -5.91 -5.40
N LYS A 107 2.73 -6.85 -6.35
CA LYS A 107 1.62 -6.99 -7.29
C LYS A 107 0.45 -7.80 -6.72
N TRP A 108 0.62 -8.46 -5.57
CA TRP A 108 -0.44 -9.28 -4.95
C TRP A 108 -1.59 -8.46 -4.40
N ILE A 109 -1.30 -7.28 -3.89
CA ILE A 109 -2.28 -6.36 -3.31
C ILE A 109 -2.01 -5.03 -3.97
N GLN A 110 -2.96 -4.54 -4.74
CA GLN A 110 -2.83 -3.26 -5.43
C GLN A 110 -4.08 -2.42 -5.16
N PRO A 111 -3.93 -1.12 -4.84
CA PRO A 111 -5.07 -0.21 -4.89
C PRO A 111 -5.59 -0.07 -6.31
N VAL A 112 -6.88 0.19 -6.44
CA VAL A 112 -7.49 0.64 -7.68
C VAL A 112 -7.65 2.16 -7.55
N LEU A 113 -6.70 2.91 -8.12
CA LEU A 113 -6.64 4.36 -8.00
C LEU A 113 -7.70 5.04 -8.88
N PRO A 114 -8.22 6.22 -8.49
CA PRO A 114 -9.13 6.98 -9.34
C PRO A 114 -8.46 7.32 -10.69
N GLY A 115 -8.95 6.73 -11.79
CA GLY A 115 -8.36 6.88 -13.13
C GLY A 115 -7.80 5.59 -13.72
N ASP A 116 -7.60 4.56 -12.90
CA ASP A 116 -7.37 3.21 -13.39
C ASP A 116 -8.66 2.75 -14.10
N LYS A 117 -8.66 2.73 -15.44
CA LYS A 117 -9.76 2.14 -16.20
C LYS A 117 -9.90 0.69 -15.75
N THR A 118 -11.06 0.37 -15.22
CA THR A 118 -11.46 -1.03 -15.01
C THR A 118 -11.89 -1.57 -16.36
N GLU A 119 -10.93 -2.15 -17.10
CA GLU A 119 -11.27 -3.09 -18.17
C GLU A 119 -11.91 -4.36 -17.59
#